data_AF-A0A1W9VP32-F1
#
_entry.id   AF-A0A1W9VP32-F1
#
_cell.length_a   1.000
_cell.length_b   1.000
_cell.length_c   1.000
_cell.angle_alpha   90.00
_cell.angle_beta   90.00
_cell.angle_gamma   90.00
#
_symmetry.space_group_name_H-M   'P 1'
#
loop_
_entity.id
_entity.type
_entity.pdbx_description
1 polymer ?
#
loop_
_entity_poly.entity_id
_entity_poly.type
_entity_poly.pdbx_seq_one_letter_code
_entity_poly.pdbx_strand_id
1 'polypeptide(L)'
;MDTANKISKLAQKENLELICTGIPKTIDNDVGGPLQADGIFAVCDHDPGYGSVARNLAINILEANEENKASYTSDPVLVIGVMGRKIGFIPAAARLADPKREIPLLIILPESLSQDDYQSNLEFITEKVNEKLKKQRRCIVVIGEGVNVGDLGILRDSFGHAQFSASEKTVEQVLTNYLNGIDMKDSQGRAQSRLIVKGIARSERPGTRQRREIAYVSEVDREEAYQVGVYAAKLALSGVNGFMSTIVRDYNLPYKVNYDKIPLDTVANSEREFPKKWITSNRVDVTDEFVNWALPLIGGPLPKFAFDRRSAS
;
A
#
# COMPACT_ATOMS: atom_id res chain seq x y z
N MET A 1 -2.10 19.51 -4.98
CA MET A 1 -1.98 20.16 -6.30
C MET A 1 -3.06 21.21 -6.54
N ASP A 2 -4.32 20.94 -6.20
CA ASP A 2 -5.43 21.91 -6.29
C ASP A 2 -5.11 23.28 -5.67
N THR A 3 -4.59 23.34 -4.46
CA THR A 3 -4.18 24.60 -3.80
C THR A 3 -3.17 25.40 -4.64
N ALA A 4 -2.11 24.75 -5.13
CA ALA A 4 -1.10 25.40 -5.96
C ALA A 4 -1.70 25.92 -7.27
N ASN A 5 -2.63 25.16 -7.88
CA ASN A 5 -3.35 25.58 -9.09
C ASN A 5 -4.19 26.85 -8.82
N LYS A 6 -4.94 26.87 -7.71
CA LYS A 6 -5.77 28.02 -7.31
C LYS A 6 -4.93 29.27 -7.04
N ILE A 7 -3.81 29.13 -6.32
CA ILE A 7 -2.89 30.24 -6.07
C ILE A 7 -2.27 30.73 -7.39
N SER A 8 -1.85 29.82 -8.28
CA SER A 8 -1.30 30.17 -9.59
C SER A 8 -2.28 31.00 -10.42
N LYS A 9 -3.55 30.56 -10.50
CA LYS A 9 -4.61 31.26 -11.25
C LYS A 9 -4.93 32.62 -10.64
N LEU A 10 -4.96 32.70 -9.30
CA LEU A 10 -5.20 33.96 -8.59
C LEU A 10 -4.07 34.97 -8.83
N ALA A 11 -2.81 34.54 -8.72
CA ALA A 11 -1.66 35.40 -8.96
C ALA A 11 -1.65 35.98 -10.39
N GLN A 12 -1.97 35.16 -11.40
CA GLN A 12 -2.12 35.61 -12.78
C GLN A 12 -3.24 36.64 -12.93
N LYS A 13 -4.40 36.40 -12.29
CA LYS A 13 -5.54 37.32 -12.32
C LYS A 13 -5.22 38.67 -11.68
N GLU A 14 -4.50 38.66 -10.56
CA GLU A 14 -4.13 39.87 -9.81
C GLU A 14 -2.82 40.50 -10.30
N ASN A 15 -2.26 40.02 -11.42
CA ASN A 15 -0.99 40.50 -12.01
C ASN A 15 0.19 40.51 -11.02
N LEU A 16 0.28 39.49 -10.17
CA LEU A 16 1.37 39.29 -9.21
C LEU A 16 2.49 38.47 -9.83
N GLU A 17 3.73 38.91 -9.61
CA GLU A 17 4.94 38.14 -9.97
C GLU A 17 5.15 36.99 -8.98
N LEU A 18 4.34 35.94 -9.12
CA LEU A 18 4.40 34.74 -8.29
C LEU A 18 4.44 33.48 -9.16
N ILE A 19 5.45 32.64 -8.92
CA ILE A 19 5.58 31.34 -9.55
C ILE A 19 5.10 30.26 -8.59
N CYS A 20 4.12 29.48 -9.04
CA CYS A 20 3.58 28.32 -8.35
C CYS A 20 4.07 27.05 -9.04
N THR A 21 4.84 26.23 -8.32
CA THR A 21 5.28 24.91 -8.76
C THR A 21 4.80 23.83 -7.80
N GLY A 22 4.42 22.66 -8.34
CA GLY A 22 4.07 21.47 -7.58
C GLY A 22 5.21 20.46 -7.55
N ILE A 23 5.34 19.75 -6.43
CA ILE A 23 6.21 18.59 -6.27
C ILE A 23 5.34 17.40 -5.84
N PRO A 24 5.35 16.26 -6.56
CA PRO A 24 4.55 15.11 -6.21
C PRO A 24 5.04 14.54 -4.87
N LYS A 25 4.10 14.19 -4.01
CA LYS A 25 4.36 13.54 -2.72
C LYS A 25 3.11 12.81 -2.32
N THR A 26 3.23 11.52 -2.02
CA THR A 26 2.19 10.73 -1.36
C THR A 26 2.73 9.32 -1.12
N ILE A 27 2.48 8.77 0.06
CA ILE A 27 2.84 7.37 0.35
C ILE A 27 1.80 6.40 -0.23
N ASP A 28 0.58 6.88 -0.44
CA ASP A 28 -0.53 6.08 -0.97
C ASP A 28 -0.35 5.84 -2.48
N ASN A 29 0.58 6.55 -3.12
CA ASN A 29 0.83 6.48 -4.57
C ASN A 29 -0.46 6.75 -5.36
N ASP A 30 -1.18 7.82 -5.02
CA ASP A 30 -2.47 8.19 -5.61
C ASP A 30 -2.40 9.33 -6.64
N VAL A 31 -1.19 9.85 -6.94
CA VAL A 31 -0.98 10.90 -7.96
C VAL A 31 -0.28 10.32 -9.17
N GLY A 32 -1.03 10.07 -10.25
CA GLY A 32 -0.46 9.45 -11.45
C GLY A 32 -1.37 9.31 -12.65
N GLY A 33 -2.67 9.55 -12.50
CA GLY A 33 -3.63 9.28 -13.57
C GLY A 33 -3.72 7.79 -13.92
N PRO A 34 -4.46 7.44 -14.99
CA PRO A 34 -4.62 6.05 -15.38
C PRO A 34 -3.34 5.45 -15.94
N LEU A 35 -3.18 4.13 -15.77
CA LEU A 35 -2.16 3.35 -16.43
C LEU A 35 -2.49 3.22 -17.92
N GLN A 36 -1.58 3.63 -18.79
CA GLN A 36 -1.77 3.60 -20.24
C GLN A 36 -1.41 2.23 -20.84
N ALA A 37 -1.74 2.04 -22.12
CA ALA A 37 -1.55 0.78 -22.83
C ALA A 37 -0.07 0.39 -23.00
N ASP A 38 0.83 1.38 -23.01
CA ASP A 38 2.29 1.22 -23.04
C ASP A 38 2.88 0.89 -21.66
N GLY A 39 2.05 0.82 -20.61
CA GLY A 39 2.46 0.58 -19.24
C GLY A 39 2.86 1.84 -18.48
N ILE A 40 2.84 3.03 -19.08
CA ILE A 40 3.24 4.28 -18.41
C ILE A 40 2.01 4.92 -17.74
N PHE A 41 2.17 5.47 -16.54
CA PHE A 41 1.11 6.27 -15.92
C PHE A 41 1.03 7.67 -16.55
N ALA A 42 -0.19 8.15 -16.77
CA ALA A 42 -0.43 9.37 -17.55
C ALA A 42 0.15 10.67 -16.97
N VAL A 43 0.32 10.76 -15.65
CA VAL A 43 0.75 11.97 -14.95
C VAL A 43 2.13 11.81 -14.33
N CYS A 44 2.32 10.76 -13.55
CA CYS A 44 3.55 10.46 -12.80
C CYS A 44 3.65 8.96 -12.66
N ASP A 45 4.82 8.36 -12.85
CA ASP A 45 5.00 6.91 -12.75
C ASP A 45 4.69 6.42 -11.34
N HIS A 46 5.30 7.07 -10.34
CA HIS A 46 5.09 6.80 -8.93
C HIS A 46 5.35 8.07 -8.12
N ASP A 47 4.99 8.07 -6.85
CA ASP A 47 5.07 9.23 -5.99
C ASP A 47 6.18 9.10 -4.94
N PRO A 48 6.99 10.15 -4.75
CA PRO A 48 7.98 10.20 -3.68
C PRO A 48 7.39 9.85 -2.31
N GLY A 49 8.06 8.91 -1.64
CA GLY A 49 7.69 8.31 -0.37
C GLY A 49 7.10 6.90 -0.49
N TYR A 50 6.47 6.56 -1.63
CA TYR A 50 5.89 5.23 -1.83
C TYR A 50 6.96 4.13 -1.82
N GLY A 51 8.07 4.33 -2.54
CA GLY A 51 9.13 3.31 -2.63
C GLY A 51 9.73 2.96 -1.27
N SER A 52 9.88 3.93 -0.38
CA SER A 52 10.34 3.71 1.00
C SER A 52 9.31 3.00 1.87
N VAL A 53 8.02 3.33 1.74
CA VAL A 53 6.94 2.63 2.46
C VAL A 53 6.82 1.18 1.97
N ALA A 54 6.93 0.95 0.66
CA ALA A 54 6.93 -0.36 0.05
C ALA A 54 8.14 -1.20 0.53
N ARG A 55 9.33 -0.60 0.60
CA ARG A 55 10.53 -1.24 1.17
C ARG A 55 10.32 -1.61 2.64
N ASN A 56 9.79 -0.69 3.43
CA ASN A 56 9.50 -0.91 4.84
C ASN A 56 8.54 -2.08 5.05
N LEU A 57 7.43 -2.11 4.29
CA LEU A 57 6.48 -3.22 4.35
C LEU A 57 7.12 -4.53 3.93
N ALA A 58 7.91 -4.56 2.86
CA ALA A 58 8.56 -5.78 2.41
C ALA A 58 9.50 -6.36 3.49
N ILE A 59 10.25 -5.52 4.20
CA ILE A 59 11.07 -5.93 5.35
C ILE A 59 10.18 -6.47 6.47
N ASN A 60 9.10 -5.76 6.83
CA ASN A 60 8.16 -6.21 7.86
C ASN A 60 7.55 -7.58 7.53
N ILE A 61 7.20 -7.85 6.26
CA ILE A 61 6.66 -9.17 5.87
C ILE A 61 7.70 -10.28 6.01
N LEU A 62 8.97 -10.01 5.71
CA LEU A 62 10.03 -10.99 5.92
C LEU A 62 10.23 -11.27 7.42
N GLU A 63 10.20 -10.26 8.29
CA GLU A 63 10.28 -10.41 9.75
C GLU A 63 9.05 -11.15 10.31
N ALA A 64 7.85 -10.73 9.91
CA ALA A 64 6.58 -11.36 10.28
C ALA A 64 6.51 -12.82 9.84
N ASN A 65 7.16 -13.19 8.73
CA ASN A 65 7.26 -14.58 8.30
C ASN A 65 8.09 -15.44 9.26
N GLU A 66 9.17 -14.92 9.83
CA GLU A 66 9.95 -15.66 10.83
C GLU A 66 9.19 -15.76 12.16
N GLU A 67 8.53 -14.69 12.60
CA GLU A 67 7.68 -14.73 13.79
C GLU A 67 6.53 -15.75 13.64
N ASN A 68 5.77 -15.67 12.53
CA ASN A 68 4.67 -16.59 12.28
C ASN A 68 5.14 -18.05 12.12
N LYS A 69 6.35 -18.30 11.59
CA LYS A 69 6.94 -19.66 11.59
C LYS A 69 7.23 -20.17 13.00
N ALA A 70 7.59 -19.31 13.94
CA ALA A 70 7.88 -19.69 15.31
C ALA A 70 6.59 -19.91 16.13
N SER A 71 5.57 -19.10 15.91
CA SER A 71 4.35 -19.09 16.74
C SER A 71 3.15 -19.86 16.18
N TYR A 72 3.19 -20.37 14.94
CA TYR A 72 1.99 -20.91 14.27
C TYR A 72 1.24 -22.05 14.99
N THR A 73 1.87 -22.76 15.93
CA THR A 73 1.16 -23.78 16.74
C THR A 73 0.14 -23.18 17.71
N SER A 74 0.32 -21.91 18.07
CA SER A 74 -0.58 -21.14 18.94
C SER A 74 -1.27 -20.01 18.18
N ASP A 75 -0.53 -19.33 17.30
CA ASP A 75 -0.95 -18.16 16.54
C ASP A 75 -0.81 -18.42 15.03
N PRO A 76 -1.62 -19.34 14.45
CA PRO A 76 -1.50 -19.77 13.06
C PRO A 76 -1.75 -18.65 12.04
N VAL A 77 -2.48 -17.59 12.41
CA VAL A 77 -2.82 -16.48 11.50
C VAL A 77 -2.30 -15.16 12.07
N LEU A 78 -1.51 -14.44 11.27
CA LEU A 78 -1.08 -13.07 11.56
C LEU A 78 -1.70 -12.10 10.55
N VAL A 79 -2.48 -11.13 11.04
CA VAL A 79 -3.14 -10.10 10.24
C VAL A 79 -2.40 -8.78 10.39
N ILE A 80 -1.90 -8.22 9.29
CA ILE A 80 -1.11 -6.99 9.27
C ILE A 80 -1.93 -5.89 8.59
N GLY A 81 -2.41 -4.93 9.39
CA GLY A 81 -3.14 -3.76 8.91
C GLY A 81 -2.19 -2.67 8.43
N VAL A 82 -2.24 -2.32 7.15
CA VAL A 82 -1.35 -1.32 6.54
C VAL A 82 -2.09 -0.07 6.09
N MET A 83 -1.35 1.04 5.93
CA MET A 83 -1.90 2.26 5.33
C MET A 83 -2.33 2.01 3.87
N GLY A 84 -3.08 2.94 3.29
CA GLY A 84 -3.67 2.78 1.95
C GLY A 84 -5.18 2.96 2.01
N ARG A 85 -5.62 4.21 2.12
CA ARG A 85 -7.02 4.58 2.41
C ARG A 85 -7.97 4.25 1.27
N LYS A 86 -7.65 4.74 0.08
CA LYS A 86 -8.49 4.60 -1.10
C LYS A 86 -7.93 3.57 -2.08
N ILE A 87 -6.60 3.36 -2.05
CA ILE A 87 -5.88 2.68 -3.11
C ILE A 87 -4.91 1.62 -2.57
N GLY A 88 -4.84 0.48 -3.26
CA GLY A 88 -4.16 -0.74 -2.84
C GLY A 88 -2.64 -0.80 -3.01
N PHE A 89 -1.95 0.30 -3.34
CA PHE A 89 -0.51 0.27 -3.65
C PHE A 89 0.38 -0.19 -2.48
N ILE A 90 0.08 0.27 -1.25
CA ILE A 90 0.80 -0.12 -0.05
C ILE A 90 0.58 -1.61 0.27
N PRO A 91 -0.66 -2.12 0.46
CA PRO A 91 -0.85 -3.54 0.73
C PRO A 91 -0.30 -4.45 -0.38
N ALA A 92 -0.40 -4.04 -1.65
CA ALA A 92 0.20 -4.75 -2.78
C ALA A 92 1.72 -4.96 -2.62
N ALA A 93 2.43 -3.98 -2.05
CA ALA A 93 3.89 -4.04 -1.86
C ALA A 93 4.34 -5.18 -0.93
N ALA A 94 3.44 -5.79 -0.16
CA ALA A 94 3.76 -6.99 0.62
C ALA A 94 4.33 -8.13 -0.25
N ARG A 95 3.90 -8.25 -1.51
CA ARG A 95 4.42 -9.26 -2.44
C ARG A 95 5.90 -9.05 -2.78
N LEU A 96 6.44 -7.83 -2.62
CA LEU A 96 7.86 -7.55 -2.91
C LEU A 96 8.82 -8.23 -1.92
N ALA A 97 8.34 -8.62 -0.73
CA ALA A 97 9.07 -9.47 0.20
C ALA A 97 9.34 -10.86 -0.36
N ASP A 98 8.40 -11.38 -1.15
CA ASP A 98 8.40 -12.75 -1.65
C ASP A 98 7.83 -12.83 -3.08
N PRO A 99 8.62 -12.38 -4.08
CA PRO A 99 8.23 -12.46 -5.50
C PRO A 99 7.98 -13.89 -5.97
N LYS A 100 8.61 -14.89 -5.33
CA LYS A 100 8.49 -16.31 -5.66
C LYS A 100 7.25 -16.98 -5.07
N ARG A 101 6.50 -16.29 -4.20
CA ARG A 101 5.25 -16.76 -3.58
C ARG A 101 5.44 -17.99 -2.69
N GLU A 102 6.55 -18.05 -1.96
CA GLU A 102 6.87 -19.10 -0.99
C GLU A 102 6.24 -18.88 0.39
N ILE A 103 6.03 -17.62 0.80
CA ILE A 103 5.38 -17.22 2.05
C ILE A 103 3.87 -17.49 1.93
N PRO A 104 3.20 -18.03 2.98
CA PRO A 104 1.74 -18.20 3.04
C PRO A 104 1.02 -16.86 3.19
N LEU A 105 1.20 -15.97 2.22
CA LEU A 105 0.74 -14.59 2.20
C LEU A 105 -0.59 -14.47 1.43
N LEU A 106 -1.53 -13.75 2.01
CA LEU A 106 -2.74 -13.22 1.37
C LEU A 106 -2.67 -11.69 1.40
N ILE A 107 -3.00 -11.05 0.30
CA ILE A 107 -2.99 -9.59 0.15
C ILE A 107 -4.41 -9.13 -0.20
N ILE A 108 -5.01 -8.37 0.70
CA ILE A 108 -6.39 -7.91 0.59
C ILE A 108 -6.39 -6.41 0.29
N LEU A 109 -6.76 -6.08 -0.94
CA LEU A 109 -6.83 -4.69 -1.44
C LEU A 109 -8.27 -4.15 -1.35
N PRO A 110 -8.47 -2.84 -1.12
CA PRO A 110 -9.80 -2.22 -1.19
C PRO A 110 -10.53 -2.52 -2.51
N GLU A 111 -9.80 -2.57 -3.62
CA GLU A 111 -10.33 -2.78 -4.97
C GLU A 111 -10.70 -4.24 -5.27
N SER A 112 -10.26 -5.18 -4.43
CA SER A 112 -10.50 -6.62 -4.63
C SER A 112 -11.86 -7.09 -4.11
N LEU A 113 -12.56 -6.26 -3.34
CA LEU A 113 -13.72 -6.64 -2.54
C LEU A 113 -14.91 -5.70 -2.75
N SER A 114 -16.09 -6.13 -2.26
CA SER A 114 -17.31 -5.33 -2.36
C SER A 114 -17.22 -4.10 -1.48
N GLN A 115 -17.65 -2.94 -1.98
CA GLN A 115 -17.76 -1.72 -1.17
C GLN A 115 -19.05 -1.69 -0.34
N ASP A 116 -20.05 -2.51 -0.68
CA ASP A 116 -21.38 -2.44 -0.10
C ASP A 116 -21.72 -3.65 0.79
N ASP A 117 -20.93 -4.73 0.72
CA ASP A 117 -21.21 -5.99 1.41
C ASP A 117 -19.99 -6.49 2.19
N TYR A 118 -19.84 -5.94 3.40
CA TYR A 118 -18.73 -6.30 4.28
C TYR A 118 -18.83 -7.72 4.85
N GLN A 119 -20.05 -8.27 4.97
CA GLN A 119 -20.27 -9.59 5.53
C GLN A 119 -19.74 -10.67 4.57
N SER A 120 -20.10 -10.57 3.28
CA SER A 120 -19.54 -11.43 2.24
C SER A 120 -18.02 -11.27 2.12
N ASN A 121 -17.48 -10.06 2.34
CA ASN A 121 -16.04 -9.85 2.36
C ASN A 121 -15.35 -10.61 3.50
N LEU A 122 -15.89 -10.56 4.72
CA LEU A 122 -15.37 -11.30 5.88
C LEU A 122 -15.41 -12.82 5.65
N GLU A 123 -16.50 -13.33 5.09
CA GLU A 123 -16.67 -14.75 4.75
C GLU A 123 -15.66 -15.18 3.68
N PHE A 124 -15.51 -14.40 2.61
CA PHE A 124 -14.53 -14.65 1.56
C PHE A 124 -13.08 -14.65 2.08
N ILE A 125 -12.70 -13.67 2.91
CA ILE A 125 -11.36 -13.63 3.50
C ILE A 125 -11.15 -14.87 4.39
N THR A 126 -12.16 -15.26 5.18
CA THR A 126 -12.10 -16.44 6.05
C THR A 126 -11.91 -17.73 5.24
N GLU A 127 -12.62 -17.88 4.12
CA GLU A 127 -12.43 -19.00 3.19
C GLU A 127 -10.98 -19.07 2.70
N LYS A 128 -10.42 -17.94 2.22
CA LYS A 128 -9.04 -17.89 1.69
C LYS A 128 -7.99 -18.14 2.76
N VAL A 129 -8.20 -17.65 3.98
CA VAL A 129 -7.36 -17.97 5.14
C VAL A 129 -7.38 -19.48 5.40
N ASN A 130 -8.56 -20.10 5.45
CA ASN A 130 -8.69 -21.53 5.70
C ASN A 130 -8.10 -22.40 4.56
N GLU A 131 -8.20 -21.97 3.30
CA GLU A 131 -7.51 -22.61 2.17
C GLU A 131 -5.97 -22.61 2.36
N LYS A 132 -5.39 -21.50 2.82
CA LYS A 132 -3.94 -21.41 3.13
C LYS A 132 -3.56 -22.25 4.33
N LEU A 133 -4.35 -22.20 5.41
CA LEU A 133 -4.13 -23.01 6.61
C LEU A 133 -4.15 -24.52 6.29
N LYS A 134 -5.03 -24.97 5.39
CA LYS A 134 -5.09 -26.38 4.98
C LYS A 134 -3.78 -26.85 4.32
N LYS A 135 -3.11 -25.96 3.58
CA LYS A 135 -1.89 -26.26 2.83
C LYS A 135 -0.62 -26.08 3.66
N GLN A 136 -0.53 -25.02 4.46
CA GLN A 136 0.71 -24.57 5.08
C GLN A 136 0.62 -24.44 6.61
N ARG A 137 -0.54 -24.75 7.21
CA ARG A 137 -0.85 -24.66 8.66
C ARG A 137 -0.73 -23.28 9.30
N ARG A 138 -0.29 -22.28 8.53
CA ARG A 138 -0.14 -20.88 8.95
C ARG A 138 -0.48 -19.94 7.79
N CYS A 139 -0.79 -18.70 8.10
CA CYS A 139 -1.18 -17.68 7.13
C CYS A 139 -0.78 -16.28 7.61
N ILE A 140 -0.28 -15.45 6.70
CA ILE A 140 -0.10 -14.02 6.91
C ILE A 140 -1.10 -13.31 6.00
N VAL A 141 -1.90 -12.40 6.56
CA VAL A 141 -2.88 -11.60 5.83
C VAL A 141 -2.46 -10.15 5.90
N VAL A 142 -2.11 -9.54 4.77
CA VAL A 142 -1.90 -8.09 4.68
C VAL A 142 -3.17 -7.46 4.16
N ILE A 143 -3.69 -6.47 4.90
CA ILE A 143 -4.96 -5.85 4.60
C ILE A 143 -4.85 -4.33 4.65
N GLY A 144 -5.31 -3.66 3.60
CA GLY A 144 -5.34 -2.19 3.54
C GLY A 144 -6.39 -1.62 4.49
N GLU A 145 -6.08 -0.48 5.13
CA GLU A 145 -7.02 0.18 6.07
C GLU A 145 -8.33 0.65 5.42
N GLY A 146 -8.37 0.76 4.08
CA GLY A 146 -9.57 1.07 3.30
C GLY A 146 -10.48 -0.11 2.98
N VAL A 147 -10.14 -1.34 3.35
CA VAL A 147 -10.97 -2.51 3.03
C VAL A 147 -12.25 -2.51 3.86
N ASN A 148 -13.40 -2.69 3.20
CA ASN A 148 -14.68 -2.75 3.89
C ASN A 148 -14.88 -4.11 4.59
N VAL A 149 -14.70 -4.12 5.91
CA VAL A 149 -14.94 -5.27 6.80
C VAL A 149 -15.98 -4.97 7.89
N GLY A 150 -16.76 -3.90 7.72
CA GLY A 150 -17.82 -3.51 8.64
C GLY A 150 -17.75 -2.04 9.01
N ASP A 151 -18.65 -1.62 9.91
CA ASP A 151 -18.61 -0.26 10.45
C ASP A 151 -17.41 -0.12 11.41
N LEU A 152 -16.43 0.65 10.96
CA LEU A 152 -15.22 0.94 11.71
C LEU A 152 -15.38 2.17 12.63
N GLY A 153 -16.53 2.87 12.60
CA GLY A 153 -16.69 4.14 13.30
C GLY A 153 -15.75 5.20 12.71
N ILE A 154 -15.73 5.32 11.38
CA ILE A 154 -14.76 6.16 10.65
C ILE A 154 -15.02 7.63 10.97
N LEU A 155 -14.06 8.28 11.64
CA LEU A 155 -14.03 9.73 11.76
C LEU A 155 -13.79 10.37 10.39
N ARG A 156 -14.52 11.42 10.04
CA ARG A 156 -14.28 12.20 8.82
C ARG A 156 -13.72 13.57 9.17
N ASP A 157 -12.74 14.02 8.40
CA ASP A 157 -12.18 15.37 8.55
C ASP A 157 -13.10 16.45 7.93
N SER A 158 -12.71 17.72 8.09
CA SER A 158 -13.46 18.88 7.55
C SER A 158 -13.56 18.91 6.01
N PHE A 159 -12.79 18.08 5.31
CA PHE A 159 -12.82 17.90 3.85
C PHE A 159 -13.62 16.65 3.43
N GLY A 160 -14.21 15.93 4.39
CA GLY A 160 -14.99 14.71 4.16
C GLY A 160 -14.14 13.45 3.97
N HIS A 161 -12.82 13.52 4.15
CA HIS A 161 -11.95 12.35 4.03
C HIS A 161 -12.03 11.47 5.29
N ALA A 162 -12.13 10.16 5.07
CA ALA A 162 -12.07 9.15 6.11
C ALA A 162 -10.71 9.14 6.83
N GLN A 163 -10.72 9.28 8.15
CA GLN A 163 -9.57 9.19 9.04
C GLN A 163 -9.49 7.78 9.67
N PHE A 164 -9.08 6.81 8.85
CA PHE A 164 -8.95 5.39 9.25
C PHE A 164 -7.97 5.12 10.42
N SER A 165 -7.09 6.07 10.74
CA SER A 165 -6.15 5.98 11.86
C SER A 165 -6.72 6.46 13.19
N ALA A 166 -7.88 7.10 13.19
CA ALA A 166 -8.57 7.61 14.38
C ALA A 166 -9.97 6.99 14.54
N SER A 167 -10.29 5.97 13.75
CA SER A 167 -11.53 5.19 13.85
C SER A 167 -11.64 4.44 15.18
N GLU A 168 -12.87 4.18 15.63
CA GLU A 168 -13.13 3.39 16.84
C GLU A 168 -12.58 1.96 16.74
N LYS A 169 -12.61 1.40 15.53
CA LYS A 169 -12.09 0.07 15.22
C LYS A 169 -11.18 0.13 14.01
N THR A 170 -10.29 -0.86 13.93
CA THR A 170 -9.36 -1.01 12.81
C THR A 170 -9.68 -2.26 12.00
N VAL A 171 -9.38 -2.24 10.70
CA VAL A 171 -9.67 -3.35 9.78
C VAL A 171 -9.05 -4.66 10.26
N GLU A 172 -7.78 -4.63 10.66
CA GLU A 172 -7.05 -5.79 11.16
C GLU A 172 -7.66 -6.35 12.45
N GLN A 173 -8.15 -5.48 13.35
CA GLN A 173 -8.81 -5.90 14.59
C GLN A 173 -10.18 -6.51 14.31
N VAL A 174 -10.97 -5.91 13.43
CA VAL A 174 -12.29 -6.44 13.05
C VAL A 174 -12.15 -7.81 12.40
N LEU A 175 -11.24 -7.96 11.43
CA LEU A 175 -10.98 -9.24 10.79
C LEU A 175 -10.48 -10.28 11.81
N THR A 176 -9.54 -9.92 12.68
CA THR A 176 -9.01 -10.84 13.71
C THR A 176 -10.10 -11.30 14.68
N ASN A 177 -10.96 -10.38 15.12
CA ASN A 177 -12.10 -10.69 15.99
C ASN A 177 -13.09 -11.63 15.29
N TYR A 178 -13.38 -11.38 14.01
CA TYR A 178 -14.25 -12.24 13.21
C TYR A 178 -13.65 -13.65 13.06
N LEU A 179 -12.37 -13.76 12.69
CA LEU A 179 -11.69 -15.06 12.57
C LEU A 179 -11.70 -15.84 13.90
N ASN A 180 -11.53 -15.14 15.02
CA ASN A 180 -11.54 -15.74 16.37
C ASN A 180 -12.95 -16.03 16.91
N GLY A 181 -14.02 -15.68 16.18
CA GLY A 181 -15.40 -15.95 16.61
C GLY A 181 -15.87 -15.10 17.78
N ILE A 182 -15.32 -13.91 17.97
CA ILE A 182 -15.63 -13.04 19.12
C ILE A 182 -17.13 -12.66 19.18
N ASP A 183 -17.76 -12.55 18.01
CA ASP A 183 -19.19 -12.34 17.80
C ASP A 183 -20.06 -13.57 18.16
N MET A 184 -19.44 -14.74 18.36
CA MET A 184 -20.09 -16.01 18.70
C MET A 184 -19.69 -16.50 20.10
N LYS A 185 -19.37 -15.56 21.01
CA LYS A 185 -19.01 -15.91 22.40
C LYS A 185 -20.22 -16.44 23.17
N ASP A 186 -20.00 -17.51 23.93
CA ASP A 186 -20.94 -17.98 24.94
C ASP A 186 -20.91 -17.07 26.20
N SER A 187 -21.80 -17.35 27.14
CA SER A 187 -21.90 -16.61 28.41
C SER A 187 -20.66 -16.74 29.32
N GLN A 188 -19.76 -17.68 29.02
CA GLN A 188 -18.48 -17.88 29.71
C GLN A 188 -17.31 -17.22 28.96
N GLY A 189 -17.58 -16.51 27.86
CA GLY A 189 -16.60 -15.82 27.04
C GLY A 189 -15.82 -16.74 26.08
N ARG A 190 -16.23 -18.01 25.92
CA ARG A 190 -15.62 -18.94 24.96
C ARG A 190 -16.19 -18.69 23.58
N ALA A 191 -15.32 -18.58 22.59
CA ALA A 191 -15.69 -18.41 21.19
C ALA A 191 -15.36 -19.67 20.39
N GLN A 192 -16.22 -20.02 19.45
CA GLN A 192 -15.87 -20.98 18.41
C GLN A 192 -15.09 -20.25 17.31
N SER A 193 -13.79 -20.56 17.20
CA SER A 193 -12.95 -20.02 16.13
C SER A 193 -13.46 -20.45 14.75
N ARG A 194 -13.35 -19.55 13.77
CA ARG A 194 -13.62 -19.83 12.35
C ARG A 194 -12.40 -20.45 11.63
N LEU A 195 -11.28 -20.61 12.33
CA LEU A 195 -10.07 -21.23 11.79
C LEU A 195 -10.20 -22.76 11.80
N ILE A 196 -9.78 -23.41 10.71
CA ILE A 196 -9.81 -24.88 10.59
C ILE A 196 -8.71 -25.60 11.39
N VAL A 197 -7.77 -24.86 11.98
CA VAL A 197 -6.69 -25.38 12.82
C VAL A 197 -6.79 -24.82 14.23
N LYS A 198 -6.17 -25.50 15.20
CA LYS A 198 -6.08 -25.00 16.58
C LYS A 198 -5.22 -23.72 16.63
N GLY A 199 -5.64 -22.78 17.47
CA GLY A 199 -4.94 -21.51 17.69
C GLY A 199 -5.84 -20.31 17.47
N ILE A 200 -5.25 -19.12 17.53
CA ILE A 200 -5.95 -17.84 17.34
C ILE A 200 -5.31 -17.04 16.20
N ALA A 201 -6.10 -16.16 15.59
CA ALA A 201 -5.57 -15.08 14.78
C ALA A 201 -5.06 -13.96 15.70
N ARG A 202 -3.94 -13.34 15.35
CA ARG A 202 -3.44 -12.10 15.95
C ARG A 202 -3.33 -11.02 14.89
N SER A 203 -3.36 -9.77 15.34
CA SER A 203 -3.13 -8.62 14.48
C SER A 203 -1.92 -7.78 14.91
N GLU A 204 -1.32 -7.12 13.93
CA GLU A 204 -0.42 -6.00 14.14
C GLU A 204 -0.82 -4.82 13.25
N ARG A 205 -0.58 -3.61 13.76
CA ARG A 205 -0.68 -2.37 12.99
C ARG A 205 0.61 -1.60 13.17
N PRO A 206 1.46 -1.46 12.14
CA PRO A 206 2.72 -0.74 12.30
C PRO A 206 2.52 0.77 12.59
N GLY A 207 1.34 1.32 12.27
CA GLY A 207 0.99 2.71 12.52
C GLY A 207 1.84 3.67 11.68
N THR A 208 2.30 4.78 12.27
CA THR A 208 3.10 5.81 11.57
C THR A 208 4.51 5.38 11.21
N ARG A 209 5.00 4.23 11.71
CA ARG A 209 6.32 3.68 11.36
C ARG A 209 6.51 3.51 9.85
N GLN A 210 5.47 3.03 9.17
CA GLN A 210 5.42 2.79 7.72
C GLN A 210 5.88 3.97 6.88
N ARG A 211 5.71 5.20 7.38
CA ARG A 211 6.00 6.45 6.65
C ARG A 211 7.09 7.34 7.29
N ARG A 212 7.80 6.84 8.31
CA ARG A 212 8.86 7.62 9.00
C ARG A 212 10.15 6.86 9.29
N GLU A 213 10.21 5.55 9.02
CA GLU A 213 11.39 4.74 9.29
C GLU A 213 12.51 4.97 8.26
N ILE A 214 13.26 6.04 8.46
CA ILE A 214 14.36 6.46 7.59
C ILE A 214 15.51 5.43 7.52
N ALA A 215 15.65 4.60 8.55
CA ALA A 215 16.67 3.53 8.59
C ALA A 215 16.48 2.51 7.44
N TYR A 216 15.25 2.40 6.92
CA TYR A 216 14.88 1.47 5.85
C TYR A 216 14.45 2.19 4.58
N VAL A 217 14.89 3.44 4.38
CA VAL A 217 14.55 4.24 3.19
C VAL A 217 15.00 3.51 1.91
N SER A 218 14.18 3.58 0.86
CA SER A 218 14.62 3.14 -0.46
C SER A 218 15.62 4.16 -1.00
N GLU A 219 16.80 3.70 -1.43
CA GLU A 219 17.81 4.58 -2.03
C GLU A 219 17.31 5.20 -3.34
N VAL A 220 16.49 4.45 -4.10
CA VAL A 220 15.85 4.91 -5.33
C VAL A 220 14.83 6.02 -5.01
N ASP A 221 13.91 5.75 -4.09
CA ASP A 221 12.90 6.73 -3.67
C ASP A 221 13.54 8.00 -3.09
N ARG A 222 14.62 7.86 -2.31
CA ARG A 222 15.37 9.01 -1.77
C ARG A 222 16.00 9.86 -2.87
N GLU A 223 16.64 9.23 -3.85
CA GLU A 223 17.27 9.93 -4.96
C GLU A 223 16.23 10.60 -5.85
N GLU A 224 15.17 9.88 -6.22
CA GLU A 224 14.11 10.39 -7.09
C GLU A 224 13.30 11.51 -6.44
N ALA A 225 13.05 11.42 -5.12
CA ALA A 225 12.47 12.51 -4.33
C ALA A 225 13.34 13.77 -4.34
N TYR A 226 14.66 13.63 -4.28
CA TYR A 226 15.59 14.75 -4.36
C TYR A 226 15.59 15.36 -5.76
N GLN A 227 15.75 14.54 -6.79
CA GLN A 227 15.90 14.99 -8.17
C GLN A 227 14.61 15.61 -8.73
N VAL A 228 13.43 15.09 -8.40
CA VAL A 228 12.16 15.72 -8.80
C VAL A 228 12.00 17.10 -8.16
N GLY A 229 12.47 17.28 -6.92
CA GLY A 229 12.53 18.58 -6.25
C GLY A 229 13.53 19.54 -6.90
N VAL A 230 14.73 19.05 -7.27
CA VAL A 230 15.72 19.83 -8.03
C VAL A 230 15.15 20.29 -9.37
N TYR A 231 14.43 19.40 -10.07
CA TYR A 231 13.79 19.74 -11.34
C TYR A 231 12.71 20.81 -11.16
N ALA A 232 11.87 20.71 -10.13
CA ALA A 232 10.87 21.74 -9.80
C ALA A 232 11.51 23.12 -9.55
N ALA A 233 12.62 23.16 -8.80
CA ALA A 233 13.36 24.39 -8.55
C ALA A 233 13.93 25.00 -9.85
N LYS A 234 14.45 24.17 -10.77
CA LYS A 234 14.93 24.61 -12.09
C LYS A 234 13.80 25.22 -12.93
N LEU A 235 12.61 24.61 -12.93
CA LEU A 235 11.42 25.16 -13.60
C LEU A 235 11.07 26.54 -13.06
N ALA A 236 11.03 26.68 -11.73
CA ALA A 236 10.70 27.94 -11.10
C ALA A 236 11.72 29.04 -11.42
N LEU A 237 13.02 28.73 -11.36
CA LEU A 237 14.09 29.69 -11.72
C LEU A 237 14.08 30.08 -13.20
N SER A 238 13.51 29.25 -14.07
CA SER A 238 13.36 29.53 -15.50
C SER A 238 12.08 30.30 -15.84
N GLY A 239 11.34 30.78 -14.83
CA GLY A 239 10.09 31.53 -15.03
C GLY A 239 8.87 30.67 -15.37
N VAL A 240 8.98 29.33 -15.29
CA VAL A 240 7.89 28.42 -15.64
C VAL A 240 6.90 28.33 -14.48
N ASN A 241 5.66 28.79 -14.72
CA ASN A 241 4.59 28.85 -13.72
C ASN A 241 3.43 27.90 -14.04
N GLY A 242 2.75 27.36 -13.03
CA GLY A 242 1.51 26.60 -13.20
C GLY A 242 1.71 25.11 -13.48
N PHE A 243 2.87 24.55 -13.14
CA PHE A 243 3.23 23.16 -13.40
C PHE A 243 3.65 22.39 -12.15
N MET A 244 3.40 21.08 -12.16
CA MET A 244 4.00 20.11 -11.26
C MET A 244 5.18 19.44 -11.96
N SER A 245 6.28 19.24 -11.24
CA SER A 245 7.33 18.30 -11.67
C SER A 245 6.81 16.86 -11.65
N THR A 246 7.32 15.97 -12.49
CA THR A 246 6.87 14.59 -12.55
C THR A 246 8.01 13.62 -12.85
N ILE A 247 7.85 12.36 -12.41
CA ILE A 247 8.75 11.26 -12.68
C ILE A 247 8.16 10.44 -13.83
N VAL A 248 8.93 10.30 -14.91
CA VAL A 248 8.54 9.55 -16.12
C VAL A 248 9.47 8.35 -16.26
N ARG A 249 8.91 7.14 -16.15
CA ARG A 249 9.69 5.91 -16.29
C ARG A 249 10.09 5.66 -17.74
N ASP A 250 11.35 5.31 -17.93
CA ASP A 250 11.83 4.66 -19.16
C ASP A 250 11.67 3.15 -18.99
N TYR A 251 10.84 2.53 -19.82
CA TYR A 251 10.56 1.09 -19.77
C TYR A 251 11.67 0.21 -20.35
N ASN A 252 12.76 0.81 -20.84
CA ASN A 252 13.97 0.06 -21.19
C ASN A 252 14.67 -0.49 -19.94
N LEU A 253 15.39 -1.61 -20.11
CA LEU A 253 16.29 -2.13 -19.08
C LEU A 253 17.70 -1.54 -19.27
N PRO A 254 18.40 -1.11 -18.20
CA PRO A 254 18.01 -1.14 -16.78
C PRO A 254 16.99 -0.04 -16.40
N TYR A 255 16.31 -0.20 -15.25
CA TYR A 255 15.37 0.79 -14.70
C TYR A 255 15.97 2.19 -14.67
N LYS A 256 15.26 3.15 -15.28
CA LYS A 256 15.62 4.57 -15.33
C LYS A 256 14.36 5.43 -15.33
N VAL A 257 14.53 6.66 -14.86
CA VAL A 257 13.50 7.70 -14.93
C VAL A 257 14.07 8.97 -15.53
N ASN A 258 13.21 9.73 -16.18
CA ASN A 258 13.43 11.12 -16.55
C ASN A 258 12.49 12.01 -15.73
N TYR A 259 12.82 13.29 -15.61
CA TYR A 259 11.98 14.27 -14.94
C TYR A 259 11.37 15.21 -15.97
N ASP A 260 10.06 15.41 -15.87
CA ASP A 260 9.33 16.31 -16.74
C ASP A 260 8.35 17.17 -15.93
N LYS A 261 7.47 17.91 -16.60
CA LYS A 261 6.46 18.76 -16.00
C LYS A 261 5.08 18.51 -16.61
N ILE A 262 4.06 18.71 -15.80
CA ILE A 262 2.66 18.59 -16.21
C ILE A 262 1.84 19.75 -15.63
N PRO A 263 0.84 20.31 -16.35
CA PRO A 263 0.03 21.40 -15.82
C PRO A 263 -0.65 21.04 -14.50
N LEU A 264 -0.65 21.95 -13.53
CA LEU A 264 -1.29 21.74 -12.22
C LEU A 264 -2.79 21.42 -12.33
N ASP A 265 -3.45 21.99 -13.34
CA ASP A 265 -4.86 21.76 -13.64
C ASP A 265 -5.14 20.32 -14.07
N THR A 266 -4.24 19.72 -14.85
CA THR A 266 -4.34 18.32 -15.25
C THR A 266 -4.22 17.40 -14.04
N VAL A 267 -3.25 17.64 -13.16
CA VAL A 267 -3.02 16.80 -11.97
C VAL A 267 -4.18 16.89 -10.99
N ALA A 268 -4.73 18.08 -10.77
CA ALA A 268 -5.86 18.28 -9.86
C ALA A 268 -7.11 17.46 -10.23
N ASN A 269 -7.22 17.04 -11.50
CA ASN A 269 -8.34 16.27 -12.03
C ASN A 269 -7.98 14.81 -12.40
N SER A 270 -6.77 14.34 -12.05
CA SER A 270 -6.24 13.04 -12.50
C SER A 270 -5.80 12.15 -11.33
N GLU A 271 -6.76 11.65 -10.55
CA GLU A 271 -6.49 10.64 -9.51
C GLU A 271 -6.01 9.32 -10.15
N ARG A 272 -5.05 8.65 -9.51
CA ARG A 272 -4.62 7.28 -9.89
C ARG A 272 -5.60 6.28 -9.29
N GLU A 273 -5.92 5.22 -10.04
CA GLU A 273 -6.56 4.01 -9.52
C GLU A 273 -5.58 2.84 -9.54
N PHE A 274 -5.76 1.86 -8.66
CA PHE A 274 -4.96 0.64 -8.72
C PHE A 274 -5.38 -0.17 -9.96
N PRO A 275 -4.47 -0.48 -10.90
CA PRO A 275 -4.82 -1.17 -12.13
C PRO A 275 -5.45 -2.54 -11.87
N LYS A 276 -6.66 -2.77 -12.40
CA LYS A 276 -7.38 -4.06 -12.22
C LYS A 276 -6.56 -5.26 -12.71
N LYS A 277 -5.76 -5.08 -13.78
CA LYS A 277 -4.86 -6.12 -14.32
C LYS A 277 -3.72 -6.51 -13.37
N TRP A 278 -3.46 -5.70 -12.35
CA TRP A 278 -2.47 -5.99 -11.31
C TRP A 278 -3.04 -6.81 -10.15
N ILE A 279 -4.35 -7.03 -10.11
CA ILE A 279 -5.01 -7.90 -9.15
C ILE A 279 -5.13 -9.29 -9.78
N THR A 280 -4.74 -10.32 -9.03
CA THR A 280 -4.90 -11.71 -9.50
C THR A 280 -6.37 -12.12 -9.53
N SER A 281 -6.70 -13.13 -10.35
CA SER A 281 -8.08 -13.61 -10.49
C SER A 281 -8.70 -14.14 -9.19
N ASN A 282 -7.88 -14.59 -8.23
CA ASN A 282 -8.35 -15.06 -6.93
C ASN A 282 -8.60 -13.90 -5.93
N ARG A 283 -8.31 -12.65 -6.32
CA ARG A 283 -8.56 -11.41 -5.57
C ARG A 283 -7.84 -11.31 -4.22
N VAL A 284 -6.82 -12.13 -3.97
CA VAL A 284 -6.05 -12.14 -2.71
C VAL A 284 -4.54 -12.09 -2.92
N ASP A 285 -4.11 -11.62 -4.08
CA ASP A 285 -2.70 -11.43 -4.45
C ASP A 285 -2.58 -10.47 -5.65
N VAL A 286 -1.36 -10.06 -5.96
CA VAL A 286 -1.01 -9.20 -7.11
C VAL A 286 -0.22 -9.95 -8.18
N THR A 287 -0.30 -9.46 -9.43
CA THR A 287 0.34 -10.10 -10.59
C THR A 287 1.83 -9.77 -10.68
N ASP A 288 2.56 -10.53 -11.50
CA ASP A 288 3.98 -10.25 -11.76
C ASP A 288 4.21 -8.92 -12.48
N GLU A 289 3.21 -8.40 -13.21
CA GLU A 289 3.29 -7.05 -13.79
C GLU A 289 3.47 -5.98 -12.70
N PHE A 290 2.69 -6.07 -11.61
CA PHE A 290 2.85 -5.17 -10.48
C PHE A 290 4.22 -5.34 -9.81
N VAL A 291 4.64 -6.59 -9.58
CA VAL A 291 5.93 -6.90 -8.96
C VAL A 291 7.06 -6.29 -9.79
N ASN A 292 7.06 -6.49 -11.11
CA ASN A 292 8.08 -5.94 -12.02
C ASN A 292 8.09 -4.42 -12.03
N TRP A 293 6.93 -3.77 -11.94
CA TRP A 293 6.83 -2.31 -11.86
C TRP A 293 7.36 -1.75 -10.54
N ALA A 294 6.99 -2.35 -9.41
CA ALA A 294 7.29 -1.84 -8.07
C ALA A 294 8.67 -2.26 -7.53
N LEU A 295 9.22 -3.40 -7.96
CA LEU A 295 10.47 -3.94 -7.40
C LEU A 295 11.67 -2.98 -7.55
N PRO A 296 11.87 -2.24 -8.67
CA PRO A 296 12.94 -1.25 -8.73
C PRO A 296 12.79 -0.11 -7.71
N LEU A 297 11.56 0.25 -7.34
CA LEU A 297 11.26 1.39 -6.47
C LEU A 297 11.71 1.16 -5.02
N ILE A 298 11.83 -0.10 -4.59
CA ILE A 298 12.30 -0.44 -3.25
C ILE A 298 13.83 -0.45 -3.13
N GLY A 299 14.56 -0.19 -4.22
CA GLY A 299 16.01 -0.04 -4.23
C GLY A 299 16.77 -1.35 -4.08
N GLY A 300 17.93 -1.29 -3.40
CA GLY A 300 18.84 -2.43 -3.25
C GLY A 300 18.22 -3.67 -2.57
N PRO A 301 18.98 -4.77 -2.46
CA PRO A 301 18.46 -6.01 -1.92
C PRO A 301 17.86 -5.84 -0.52
N LEU A 302 16.82 -6.61 -0.23
CA LEU A 302 16.24 -6.71 1.11
C LEU A 302 17.17 -7.52 2.04
N PRO A 303 17.06 -7.35 3.37
CA PRO A 303 17.81 -8.14 4.34
C PRO A 303 17.61 -9.64 4.12
N LYS A 304 18.68 -10.41 4.30
CA LYS A 304 18.62 -11.88 4.32
C LYS A 304 18.59 -12.35 5.77
N PHE A 305 17.50 -13.00 6.18
CA PHE A 305 17.40 -13.62 7.49
C PHE A 305 18.15 -14.96 7.52
N ALA A 306 18.65 -15.34 8.68
CA ALA A 306 19.42 -16.57 8.85
C ALA A 306 18.53 -17.79 8.54
N PHE A 307 19.00 -18.68 7.65
CA PHE A 307 18.32 -19.94 7.36
C PHE A 307 18.47 -20.91 8.54
N ASP A 308 17.37 -21.52 8.96
CA ASP A 308 17.44 -22.75 9.74
C ASP A 308 17.95 -23.87 8.82
N ARG A 309 19.16 -24.38 9.09
CA ARG A 309 19.79 -25.47 8.32
C ARG A 309 19.04 -26.81 8.44
N ARG A 310 17.94 -26.90 9.21
CA ARG A 310 17.24 -28.15 9.51
C ARG A 310 16.14 -28.55 8.52
N SER A 311 15.87 -27.78 7.47
CA SER A 311 14.88 -28.12 6.44
C SER A 311 15.49 -28.76 5.17
N ALA A 312 16.80 -29.00 5.16
CA ALA A 312 17.49 -29.81 4.15
C ALA A 312 17.84 -31.19 4.72
N SER A 313 16.83 -32.03 4.93
CA SER A 313 16.98 -33.47 5.14
C SER A 313 15.72 -34.19 4.67
#